data_AF-A0A101NKV3-F1
#
_entry.id   AF-A0A101NKV3-F1
#
_cell.length_a   1.000
_cell.length_b   1.000
_cell.length_c   1.000
_cell.angle_alpha   90.00
_cell.angle_beta   90.00
_cell.angle_gamma   90.00
#
_symmetry.space_group_name_H-M   'P 1'
#
loop_
_entity.id
_entity.type
_entity.pdbx_description
1 polymer ?
#
loop_
_entity_poly.entity_id
_entity_poly.type
_entity_poly.pdbx_seq_one_letter_code
_entity_poly.pdbx_strand_id
1 'polypeptide(L)'
;MREGDVSGGKPAEVAYQLRVAGYPEYEVPIPSGYSVNSTLMVDGFRDADGMAVEAKYVNKPNQRCYRSLEELRMNHENGYKDFLYRSDRDELKKYAAALGDPRNKEMRGVETVTNNQEAVQYWRIMMAAYGVKGHARYVP
;
A
#
# COMPACT_ATOMS: atom_id res chain seq x y z
N MET A 1 -8.09 -14.91 6.74
CA MET A 1 -6.72 -14.59 6.25
C MET A 1 -5.73 -15.52 6.92
N ARG A 2 -4.53 -15.72 6.38
CA ARG A 2 -3.46 -16.48 7.05
C ARG A 2 -2.44 -15.51 7.65
N GLU A 3 -1.92 -15.81 8.82
CA GLU A 3 -0.83 -15.04 9.43
C GLU A 3 0.51 -15.39 8.77
N GLY A 4 1.38 -14.40 8.61
CA GLY A 4 2.74 -14.53 8.10
C GLY A 4 3.76 -13.75 8.93
N ASP A 5 5.05 -13.95 8.62
CA ASP A 5 6.16 -13.21 9.23
C ASP A 5 6.47 -11.93 8.44
N VAL A 6 7.22 -10.99 9.04
CA VAL A 6 7.67 -9.78 8.33
C VAL A 6 8.50 -10.17 7.11
N SER A 7 8.03 -9.83 5.92
CA SER A 7 8.62 -10.24 4.65
C SER A 7 9.72 -9.27 4.20
N GLY A 8 10.88 -9.39 4.86
CA GLY A 8 12.10 -8.67 4.47
C GLY A 8 12.16 -7.22 4.98
N GLY A 9 12.92 -6.38 4.28
CA GLY A 9 13.18 -4.99 4.68
C GLY A 9 14.41 -4.81 5.58
N LYS A 10 14.96 -3.60 5.56
CA LYS A 10 16.05 -3.17 6.46
C LYS A 10 15.51 -2.99 7.88
N PRO A 11 16.36 -3.00 8.92
CA PRO A 11 15.90 -2.85 10.31
C PRO A 11 14.99 -1.65 10.57
N ALA A 12 15.24 -0.51 9.92
CA ALA A 12 14.40 0.68 10.04
C ALA A 12 13.02 0.52 9.35
N GLU A 13 12.96 -0.20 8.24
CA GLU A 13 11.72 -0.49 7.51
C GLU A 13 10.85 -1.45 8.34
N VAL A 14 11.46 -2.51 8.87
CA VAL A 14 10.80 -3.47 9.78
C VAL A 14 10.29 -2.78 11.04
N ALA A 15 11.13 -1.97 11.71
CA ALA A 15 10.71 -1.25 12.90
C ALA A 15 9.57 -0.26 12.62
N TYR A 16 9.60 0.39 11.45
CA TYR A 16 8.53 1.27 11.02
C TYR A 16 7.23 0.50 10.78
N GLN A 17 7.30 -0.63 10.05
CA GLN A 17 6.15 -1.50 9.78
C GLN A 17 5.51 -2.02 11.07
N LEU A 18 6.29 -2.61 11.97
CA LEU A 18 5.81 -3.11 13.26
C LEU A 18 5.09 -2.01 14.07
N ARG A 19 5.61 -0.78 14.02
CA ARG A 19 5.03 0.36 14.73
C ARG A 19 3.71 0.84 14.13
N VAL A 20 3.53 0.79 12.81
CA VAL A 20 2.38 1.42 12.14
C VAL A 20 1.33 0.44 11.63
N ALA A 21 1.75 -0.73 11.15
CA ALA A 21 0.90 -1.79 10.63
C ALA A 21 0.67 -2.90 11.66
N GLY A 22 1.61 -3.07 12.60
CA GLY A 22 1.54 -4.10 13.63
C GLY A 22 2.22 -5.40 13.19
N TYR A 23 1.82 -6.50 13.85
CA TYR A 23 2.23 -7.86 13.56
C TYR A 23 1.09 -8.81 13.93
N PRO A 24 0.85 -9.91 13.20
CA PRO A 24 1.59 -10.41 12.02
C PRO A 24 1.32 -9.67 10.71
N GLU A 25 2.08 -10.03 9.66
CA GLU A 25 1.62 -9.80 8.28
C GLU A 25 0.47 -10.75 7.97
N TYR A 26 -0.36 -10.41 6.98
CA TYR A 26 -1.50 -11.24 6.59
C TYR A 26 -1.45 -11.59 5.11
N GLU A 27 -1.61 -12.87 4.82
CA GLU A 27 -1.84 -13.35 3.47
C GLU A 27 -3.34 -13.39 3.19
N VAL A 28 -3.75 -12.59 2.22
CA VAL A 28 -5.13 -12.34 1.82
C VAL A 28 -5.38 -12.99 0.45
N PRO A 29 -6.43 -13.81 0.28
CA PRO A 29 -6.74 -14.40 -1.01
C PRO A 29 -7.15 -13.32 -2.03
N ILE A 30 -6.69 -13.49 -3.27
CA ILE A 30 -7.10 -12.69 -4.44
C ILE A 30 -7.44 -13.63 -5.61
N PRO A 31 -8.15 -13.16 -6.65
CA PRO A 31 -8.40 -13.97 -7.84
C PRO A 31 -7.09 -14.43 -8.51
N SER A 32 -7.16 -15.53 -9.24
CA SER A 32 -6.01 -16.01 -10.02
C SER A 32 -5.59 -15.00 -11.09
N GLY A 33 -4.29 -14.99 -11.44
CA GLY A 33 -3.72 -14.07 -12.43
C GLY A 33 -3.20 -12.75 -11.87
N TYR A 34 -3.43 -12.45 -10.58
CA TYR A 34 -2.89 -11.25 -9.92
C TYR A 34 -1.55 -11.50 -9.20
N SER A 35 -1.30 -12.73 -8.76
CA SER A 35 -0.02 -13.16 -8.18
C SER A 35 0.17 -14.67 -8.38
N VAL A 36 1.41 -15.15 -8.23
CA VAL A 36 1.77 -16.58 -8.41
C VAL A 36 0.94 -17.47 -7.49
N ASN A 37 0.73 -17.06 -6.24
CA ASN A 37 0.02 -17.85 -5.24
C ASN A 37 -1.48 -17.51 -5.15
N SER A 38 -1.98 -16.58 -5.99
CA SER A 38 -3.34 -16.03 -5.87
C SER A 38 -3.61 -15.46 -4.48
N THR A 39 -2.58 -14.83 -3.90
CA THR A 39 -2.62 -14.15 -2.61
C THR A 39 -1.90 -12.80 -2.66
N LEU A 40 -2.24 -11.93 -1.72
CA LEU A 40 -1.65 -10.64 -1.44
C LEU A 40 -1.12 -10.64 -0.01
N MET A 41 0.14 -10.27 0.19
CA MET A 41 0.66 -9.99 1.53
C MET A 41 0.29 -8.57 1.92
N VAL A 42 -0.17 -8.42 3.15
CA VAL A 42 -0.52 -7.13 3.76
C VAL A 42 0.33 -6.96 5.00
N ASP A 43 0.95 -5.79 5.15
CA ASP A 43 1.88 -5.53 6.27
C ASP A 43 1.23 -5.69 7.66
N GLY A 44 -0.07 -5.43 7.76
CA GLY A 44 -0.88 -5.67 8.96
C GLY A 44 -2.38 -5.53 8.71
N PHE A 45 -3.20 -6.04 9.64
CA PHE A 45 -4.66 -5.98 9.53
C PHE A 45 -5.28 -5.47 10.82
N ARG A 46 -6.13 -4.45 10.72
CA ARG A 46 -6.76 -3.82 11.88
C ARG A 46 -8.20 -4.29 12.04
N ASP A 47 -8.43 -5.15 13.03
CA ASP A 47 -9.75 -5.76 13.30
C ASP A 47 -10.84 -4.74 13.63
N ALA A 48 -10.47 -3.61 14.26
CA ALA A 48 -11.43 -2.61 14.72
C ALA A 48 -12.27 -1.98 13.59
N ASP A 49 -11.69 -1.85 12.39
CA ASP A 49 -12.34 -1.24 11.23
C ASP A 49 -12.15 -2.02 9.91
N GLY A 50 -11.48 -3.17 9.97
CA GLY A 50 -11.23 -4.04 8.81
C GLY A 50 -10.23 -3.47 7.80
N MET A 51 -9.34 -2.57 8.24
CA MET A 51 -8.37 -1.93 7.36
C MET A 51 -7.12 -2.80 7.20
N ALA A 52 -6.77 -3.12 5.96
CA ALA A 52 -5.44 -3.58 5.60
C ALA A 52 -4.47 -2.40 5.72
N VAL A 53 -3.49 -2.48 6.62
CA VAL A 53 -2.56 -1.39 6.90
C VAL A 53 -1.24 -1.64 6.17
N GLU A 54 -0.83 -0.69 5.35
CA GLU A 54 0.35 -0.76 4.50
C GLU A 54 1.39 0.27 4.92
N ALA A 55 2.56 -0.17 5.37
CA ALA A 55 3.67 0.66 5.78
C ALA A 55 4.56 1.03 4.59
N LYS A 56 4.65 2.34 4.29
CA LYS A 56 5.53 2.86 3.23
C LYS A 56 6.62 3.74 3.84
N TYR A 57 7.72 3.10 4.24
CA TYR A 57 8.88 3.78 4.78
C TYR A 57 9.72 4.47 3.70
N VAL A 58 10.17 5.68 3.98
CA VAL A 58 11.08 6.48 3.17
C VAL A 58 12.34 6.76 3.99
N ASN A 59 13.49 6.34 3.48
CA ASN A 59 14.79 6.46 4.17
C ASN A 59 15.19 7.92 4.48
N LYS A 60 14.78 8.88 3.63
CA LYS A 60 15.05 10.30 3.80
C LYS A 60 13.72 11.07 3.78
N PRO A 61 12.91 10.97 4.85
CA PRO A 61 11.52 11.44 4.84
C PRO A 61 11.39 12.96 4.69
N ASN A 62 12.43 13.71 5.05
CA ASN A 62 12.48 15.17 4.97
C ASN A 62 13.14 15.69 3.69
N GLN A 63 13.36 14.83 2.69
CA GLN A 63 13.86 15.21 1.37
C GLN A 63 12.78 14.97 0.31
N ARG A 64 12.92 15.63 -0.84
CA ARG A 64 12.01 15.50 -1.98
C ARG A 64 11.75 14.03 -2.28
N CYS A 65 10.49 13.62 -2.20
CA CYS A 65 10.11 12.25 -2.53
C CYS A 65 9.74 12.17 -4.01
N TYR A 66 10.25 11.14 -4.69
CA TYR A 66 9.82 10.87 -6.06
C TYR A 66 8.34 10.48 -6.12
N ARG A 67 7.79 9.87 -5.05
CA ARG A 67 6.34 9.66 -4.89
C ARG A 67 5.70 10.94 -4.37
N SER A 68 5.58 11.94 -5.23
CA SER A 68 4.98 13.23 -4.90
C SER A 68 3.98 13.66 -5.97
N LEU A 69 3.12 14.64 -5.63
CA LEU A 69 2.18 15.21 -6.58
C LEU A 69 2.86 15.95 -7.73
N GLU A 70 3.98 16.60 -7.45
CA GLU A 70 4.75 17.32 -8.45
C GLU A 70 5.28 16.36 -9.52
N GLU A 71 5.95 15.29 -9.11
CA GLU A 71 6.46 14.26 -10.02
C GLU A 71 5.32 13.59 -10.81
N LEU A 72 4.19 13.32 -10.15
CA LEU A 72 3.02 12.76 -10.81
C LEU A 72 2.46 13.70 -11.90
N ARG A 73 2.33 14.99 -11.60
CA ARG A 73 1.88 16.01 -12.57
C ARG A 73 2.83 16.13 -13.75
N MET A 74 4.12 16.25 -13.48
CA MET A 74 5.14 16.33 -14.53
C MET A 74 5.12 15.11 -15.45
N ASN A 75 4.94 13.91 -14.92
CA ASN A 75 4.85 12.69 -15.74
C ASN A 75 3.59 12.67 -16.61
N HIS A 76 2.47 13.17 -16.09
CA HIS A 76 1.22 13.25 -16.83
C HIS A 76 1.27 14.31 -17.95
N GLU A 77 1.77 15.51 -17.65
CA GLU A 77 1.90 16.61 -18.61
C GLU A 77 2.82 16.24 -19.78
N ASN A 78 3.90 15.51 -19.50
CA ASN A 78 4.85 15.08 -20.53
C ASN A 78 4.44 13.76 -21.21
N GLY A 79 3.28 13.19 -20.88
CA GLY A 79 2.75 11.98 -21.51
C GLY A 79 3.55 10.70 -21.24
N TYR A 80 4.42 10.69 -20.22
CA TYR A 80 5.30 9.56 -19.96
C TYR A 80 4.56 8.38 -19.32
N LYS A 81 3.83 8.62 -18.21
CA LYS A 81 3.21 7.53 -17.42
C LYS A 81 1.97 7.97 -16.65
N ASP A 82 1.00 7.06 -16.55
CA ASP A 82 -0.15 7.12 -15.65
C ASP A 82 0.20 6.76 -14.19
N PHE A 83 1.37 6.15 -13.98
CA PHE A 83 1.93 5.77 -12.70
C PHE A 83 3.44 5.99 -12.69
N LEU A 84 4.00 6.55 -11.62
CA LEU A 84 5.45 6.73 -11.52
C LEU A 84 6.21 5.38 -11.58
N TYR A 85 5.67 4.36 -10.90
CA TYR A 85 6.21 3.01 -10.83
C TYR A 85 5.17 1.94 -11.15
N ARG A 86 5.52 1.05 -12.08
CA ARG A 86 4.68 -0.09 -12.44
C ARG A 86 4.43 -1.02 -11.25
N SER A 87 5.41 -1.23 -10.38
CA SER A 87 5.27 -2.10 -9.20
C SER A 87 4.14 -1.66 -8.28
N ASP A 88 4.08 -0.36 -7.99
CA ASP A 88 3.05 0.22 -7.13
C ASP A 88 1.66 0.09 -7.79
N ARG A 89 1.59 0.28 -9.11
CA ARG A 89 0.37 0.05 -9.89
C ARG A 89 -0.12 -1.39 -9.75
N ASP A 90 0.78 -2.34 -9.96
CA ASP A 90 0.46 -3.75 -9.94
C ASP A 90 0.06 -4.20 -8.52
N GLU A 91 0.65 -3.61 -7.48
CA GLU A 91 0.24 -3.84 -6.08
C GLU A 91 -1.17 -3.28 -5.78
N LEU A 92 -1.47 -2.05 -6.21
CA LEU A 92 -2.81 -1.47 -6.02
C LEU A 92 -3.90 -2.25 -6.76
N LYS A 93 -3.60 -2.85 -7.92
CA LYS A 93 -4.54 -3.77 -8.60
C LYS A 93 -4.84 -5.01 -7.76
N LYS A 94 -3.84 -5.57 -7.07
CA LYS A 94 -4.06 -6.70 -6.13
C LYS A 94 -4.96 -6.25 -4.98
N TYR A 95 -4.73 -5.07 -4.43
CA TYR A 95 -5.57 -4.50 -3.37
C TYR A 95 -7.02 -4.31 -3.80
N ALA A 96 -7.25 -3.75 -4.99
CA ALA A 96 -8.60 -3.62 -5.55
C ALA A 96 -9.26 -4.99 -5.75
N ALA A 97 -8.50 -5.99 -6.24
CA ALA A 97 -8.99 -7.35 -6.40
C ALA A 97 -9.31 -8.02 -5.05
N ALA A 98 -8.47 -7.81 -4.03
CA ALA A 98 -8.69 -8.32 -2.68
C ALA A 98 -9.98 -7.75 -2.07
N LEU A 99 -10.20 -6.45 -2.21
CA LEU A 99 -11.42 -5.78 -1.73
C LEU A 99 -12.70 -6.26 -2.42
N GLY A 100 -12.59 -6.71 -3.68
CA GLY A 100 -13.69 -7.28 -4.44
C GLY A 100 -13.89 -8.79 -4.25
N ASP A 101 -12.99 -9.48 -3.56
CA ASP A 101 -13.03 -10.92 -3.43
C ASP A 101 -14.02 -11.36 -2.31
N PRO A 102 -15.04 -12.18 -2.60
CA PRO A 102 -16.04 -12.60 -1.61
C PRO A 102 -15.46 -13.46 -0.48
N ARG A 103 -14.23 -13.95 -0.61
CA ARG A 103 -13.51 -14.68 0.45
C ARG A 103 -12.98 -13.73 1.53
N ASN A 104 -12.78 -12.45 1.23
CA ASN A 104 -12.26 -11.44 2.15
C ASN A 104 -13.39 -10.73 2.88
N LYS A 105 -14.02 -11.46 3.80
CA LYS A 105 -15.19 -10.96 4.50
C LYS A 105 -14.87 -9.90 5.53
N GLU A 106 -13.64 -9.82 6.04
CA GLU A 106 -13.24 -8.87 7.07
C GLU A 106 -12.67 -7.56 6.48
N MET A 107 -12.08 -7.61 5.28
CA MET A 107 -11.43 -6.46 4.67
C MET A 107 -12.47 -5.40 4.24
N ARG A 108 -12.23 -4.14 4.60
CA ARG A 108 -13.15 -3.00 4.35
C ARG A 108 -12.51 -1.84 3.60
N GLY A 109 -11.18 -1.78 3.60
CA GLY A 109 -10.38 -0.79 2.91
C GLY A 109 -8.90 -0.98 3.16
N VAL A 110 -8.10 -0.07 2.62
CA VAL A 110 -6.64 -0.04 2.77
C VAL A 110 -6.21 1.28 3.43
N GLU A 111 -5.36 1.22 4.46
CA GLU A 111 -4.74 2.38 5.09
C GLU A 111 -3.26 2.39 4.72
N THR A 112 -2.84 3.29 3.83
CA THR A 112 -1.41 3.48 3.54
C THR A 112 -0.79 4.47 4.53
N VAL A 113 0.19 4.02 5.31
CA VAL A 113 0.86 4.82 6.33
C VAL A 113 2.30 5.09 5.92
N THR A 114 2.68 6.36 5.76
CA THR A 114 4.03 6.73 5.32
C THR A 114 4.67 7.78 6.23
N ASN A 115 5.99 7.71 6.38
CA ASN A 115 6.78 8.71 7.10
C ASN A 115 7.22 9.88 6.21
N ASN A 116 6.70 10.02 4.99
CA ASN A 116 6.94 11.17 4.15
C ASN A 116 5.62 11.92 3.88
N GLN A 117 5.56 13.19 4.28
CA GLN A 117 4.35 14.01 4.20
C GLN A 117 3.88 14.22 2.75
N GLU A 118 4.80 14.41 1.81
CA GLU A 118 4.47 14.63 0.38
C GLU A 118 3.84 13.38 -0.27
N ALA A 119 4.33 12.19 0.12
CA ALA A 119 3.87 10.91 -0.41
C ALA A 119 2.45 10.55 -0.01
N VAL A 120 1.90 11.15 1.06
CA VAL A 120 0.50 10.92 1.47
C VAL A 120 -0.46 11.22 0.33
N GLN A 121 -0.30 12.37 -0.34
CA GLN A 121 -1.23 12.76 -1.40
C GLN A 121 -1.03 11.92 -2.66
N TYR A 122 0.22 11.54 -2.96
CA TYR A 122 0.50 10.58 -4.02
C TYR A 122 -0.28 9.28 -3.81
N TRP A 123 -0.16 8.65 -2.64
CA TRP A 123 -0.87 7.40 -2.35
C TRP A 123 -2.39 7.55 -2.42
N ARG A 124 -2.96 8.63 -1.89
CA ARG A 124 -4.41 8.89 -2.00
C ARG A 124 -4.89 8.94 -3.44
N ILE A 125 -4.18 9.65 -4.31
CA ILE A 125 -4.53 9.75 -5.72
C ILE A 125 -4.41 8.39 -6.40
N MET A 126 -3.31 7.67 -6.16
CA MET A 126 -3.11 6.37 -6.80
C MET A 126 -4.14 5.34 -6.33
N MET A 127 -4.48 5.31 -5.04
CA MET A 127 -5.53 4.43 -4.53
C MET A 127 -6.88 4.73 -5.20
N ALA A 128 -7.26 6.01 -5.30
CA ALA A 128 -8.50 6.42 -5.95
C ALA A 128 -8.52 6.06 -7.44
N ALA A 129 -7.42 6.31 -8.17
CA ALA A 129 -7.30 6.01 -9.59
C ALA A 129 -7.43 4.51 -9.91
N TYR A 130 -7.13 3.64 -8.94
CA TYR A 130 -7.12 2.18 -9.12
C TYR A 130 -8.23 1.47 -8.35
N GLY A 131 -9.23 2.21 -7.87
CA GLY A 131 -10.41 1.63 -7.22
C GLY A 131 -10.11 1.01 -5.85
N VAL A 132 -9.01 1.40 -5.21
CA VAL A 132 -8.68 0.94 -3.86
C VAL A 132 -9.39 1.84 -2.85
N LYS A 133 -10.44 1.30 -2.23
CA LYS A 133 -11.16 1.98 -1.15
C LYS A 133 -10.26 2.14 0.07
N GLY A 134 -10.12 3.36 0.58
CA GLY A 134 -9.34 3.63 1.79
C GLY A 134 -8.75 5.04 1.84
N HIS A 135 -7.68 5.21 2.60
CA HIS A 135 -6.98 6.49 2.75
C HIS A 135 -5.49 6.30 3.00
N ALA A 136 -4.72 7.38 2.86
CA ALA A 136 -3.35 7.45 3.32
C ALA A 136 -3.16 8.49 4.44
N ARG A 137 -2.25 8.24 5.37
CA ARG A 137 -1.88 9.16 6.46
C ARG A 137 -0.38 9.21 6.71
N TYR A 138 0.05 10.33 7.31
CA TYR A 138 1.43 10.57 7.70
C TYR A 138 1.70 10.08 9.12
N VAL A 139 2.80 9.34 9.31
CA VAL A 139 3.36 9.01 10.63
C VAL A 139 4.88 9.12 10.55
N PRO A 140 5.52 10.10 11.23
CA PRO A 140 6.97 10.30 11.16
C PRO A 140 7.78 9.14 11.76
#